data_AF-A0A3D3DI13-F1
#
_entry.id   AF-A0A3D3DI13-F1
#
_cell.length_a   1.000
_cell.length_b   1.000
_cell.length_c   1.000
_cell.angle_alpha   90.00
_cell.angle_beta   90.00
_cell.angle_gamma   90.00
#
_symmetry.space_group_name_H-M   'P 1'
#
loop_
_entity.id
_entity.type
_entity.pdbx_description
1 polymer ?
#
loop_
_entity_poly.entity_id
_entity_poly.type
_entity_poly.pdbx_seq_one_letter_code
_entity_poly.pdbx_strand_id
1 'polypeptide(L)'
;MFLAVLTSACSTPRGAHTTRFKDQEHASLIVRYYTDDTNYVLKPEAKEGPFLSILDQNGVLAVARQQTGRDLAVVVLIHYAGENQANFVKSKWRNLLTEAGYRRVVFLRGRTGMRVNGLPVLSSPS
;
A
#
# COMPACT_ATOMS: atom_id res chain seq x y z
N MET A 1 40.94 40.67 18.09
CA MET A 1 39.49 40.80 18.36
C MET A 1 38.78 39.84 17.42
N PHE A 2 38.39 38.66 17.89
CA PHE A 2 37.69 37.65 17.08
C PHE A 2 36.21 37.70 17.41
N LEU A 3 35.39 38.16 16.46
CA LEU A 3 33.93 38.09 16.55
C LEU A 3 33.50 36.69 16.10
N ALA A 4 33.13 35.83 17.05
CA ALA A 4 32.47 34.57 16.76
C ALA A 4 30.97 34.82 16.57
N VAL A 5 30.49 34.72 15.34
CA VAL A 5 29.05 34.79 15.03
C VAL A 5 28.45 33.41 15.28
N LEU A 6 27.71 33.27 16.37
CA LEU A 6 26.89 32.10 16.67
C LEU A 6 25.65 32.15 15.77
N THR A 7 25.65 31.41 14.67
CA THR A 7 24.44 31.20 13.86
C THR A 7 23.58 30.14 14.55
N SER A 8 22.57 30.59 15.29
CA SER A 8 21.51 29.73 15.83
C SER A 8 20.75 29.08 14.68
N ALA A 9 21.07 27.82 14.37
CA ALA A 9 20.27 27.02 13.45
C ALA A 9 18.96 26.65 14.15
N CYS A 10 17.87 27.35 13.80
CA CYS A 10 16.53 26.95 14.18
C CYS A 10 16.23 25.57 13.58
N SER A 11 16.26 24.53 14.41
CA SER A 11 15.77 23.20 14.10
C SER A 11 14.24 23.25 14.01
N THR A 12 13.70 23.59 12.85
CA THR A 12 12.30 23.27 12.54
C THR A 12 12.14 21.75 12.62
N PRO A 13 11.20 21.22 13.43
CA PRO A 13 10.88 19.81 13.40
C PRO A 13 10.46 19.46 11.98
N ARG A 14 11.22 18.61 11.29
CA ARG A 14 10.74 17.99 10.04
C ARG A 14 9.51 17.17 10.42
N GLY A 15 8.33 17.74 10.24
CA GLY A 15 7.08 16.98 10.29
C GLY A 15 7.27 15.75 9.41
N ALA A 16 6.96 14.56 9.94
CA ALA A 16 7.24 13.29 9.29
C ALA A 16 6.70 13.31 7.84
N HIS A 17 7.60 13.50 6.86
CA HIS A 17 7.22 13.55 5.45
C HIS A 17 6.69 12.18 5.04
N THR A 18 5.37 12.07 4.90
CA THR A 18 4.75 10.83 4.42
C THR A 18 4.94 10.74 2.91
N THR A 19 5.79 9.82 2.45
CA THR A 19 6.01 9.55 1.03
C THR A 19 4.68 9.24 0.34
N ARG A 20 4.44 9.83 -0.83
CA ARG A 20 3.23 9.62 -1.62
C ARG A 20 3.50 8.66 -2.78
N PHE A 21 2.59 7.73 -2.98
CA PHE A 21 2.68 6.76 -4.07
C PHE A 21 2.42 7.41 -5.43
N LYS A 22 3.19 7.03 -6.45
CA LYS A 22 3.08 7.58 -7.82
C LYS A 22 3.17 6.52 -8.91
N ASP A 23 3.26 5.24 -8.53
CA ASP A 23 3.71 4.14 -9.39
C ASP A 23 2.57 3.17 -9.76
N GLN A 24 1.34 3.69 -9.87
CA GLN A 24 0.15 2.88 -10.16
C GLN A 24 0.25 2.14 -11.51
N GLU A 25 0.86 2.76 -12.52
CA GLU A 25 0.97 2.18 -13.86
C GLU A 25 1.86 0.94 -13.92
N HIS A 26 2.92 0.88 -13.11
CA HIS A 26 3.81 -0.29 -13.06
C HIS A 26 3.33 -1.37 -12.07
N ALA A 27 2.27 -1.12 -11.30
CA ALA A 27 1.69 -2.14 -10.45
C ALA A 27 0.95 -3.18 -11.31
N SER A 28 1.33 -4.44 -11.16
CA SER A 28 0.67 -5.58 -11.81
C SER A 28 -0.55 -6.05 -11.02
N LEU A 29 -0.57 -5.74 -9.72
CA LEU A 29 -1.70 -5.98 -8.85
C LEU A 29 -1.99 -4.75 -7.98
N ILE A 30 -3.25 -4.33 -7.91
CA ILE A 30 -3.72 -3.32 -6.96
C ILE A 30 -4.97 -3.82 -6.25
N VAL A 31 -4.91 -3.91 -4.93
CA VAL A 31 -5.99 -4.42 -4.08
C VAL A 31 -6.43 -3.33 -3.11
N ARG A 32 -7.74 -3.10 -2.98
CA ARG A 32 -8.34 -2.40 -1.83
C ARG A 32 -8.75 -3.42 -0.79
N TYR A 33 -8.03 -3.43 0.32
CA TYR A 33 -8.22 -4.35 1.44
C TYR A 33 -9.13 -3.72 2.50
N TYR A 34 -10.25 -4.37 2.78
CA TYR A 34 -11.13 -4.03 3.92
C TYR A 34 -10.98 -5.08 5.02
N THR A 35 -11.16 -6.34 4.66
CA THR A 35 -11.04 -7.52 5.53
C THR A 35 -10.52 -8.70 4.71
N ASP A 36 -10.25 -9.82 5.37
CA ASP A 36 -9.88 -11.05 4.65
C ASP A 36 -11.02 -11.58 3.75
N ASP A 37 -12.27 -11.25 4.05
CA ASP A 37 -13.45 -11.70 3.29
C ASP A 37 -13.95 -10.65 2.28
N THR A 38 -13.43 -9.42 2.29
CA THR A 38 -13.95 -8.31 1.49
C THR A 38 -12.82 -7.47 0.92
N ASN A 39 -12.61 -7.63 -0.39
CA ASN A 39 -11.57 -6.95 -1.14
C ASN A 39 -12.06 -6.61 -2.55
N TYR A 40 -11.44 -5.59 -3.14
CA TYR A 40 -11.61 -5.29 -4.56
C TYR A 40 -10.26 -5.24 -5.25
N VAL A 41 -10.15 -5.85 -6.42
CA VAL A 41 -8.97 -5.76 -7.27
C VAL A 41 -9.20 -4.69 -8.33
N LEU A 42 -8.41 -3.62 -8.28
CA LEU A 42 -8.48 -2.49 -9.20
C LEU A 42 -7.60 -2.70 -10.44
N LYS A 43 -6.57 -3.54 -10.33
CA LYS A 43 -5.68 -3.91 -11.43
C LYS A 43 -5.17 -5.34 -11.23
N PRO A 44 -5.34 -6.25 -12.21
CA PRO A 44 -6.31 -6.10 -13.30
C PRO A 44 -7.71 -5.93 -12.70
N GLU A 45 -8.58 -5.20 -13.39
CA GLU A 45 -9.92 -4.92 -12.87
C GLU A 45 -10.74 -6.22 -12.82
N ALA A 46 -11.18 -6.62 -11.63
CA ALA A 46 -12.06 -7.77 -11.45
C ALA A 46 -13.51 -7.29 -11.32
N LYS A 47 -14.38 -7.70 -12.25
CA LYS A 47 -15.76 -7.24 -12.35
C LYS A 47 -16.76 -8.38 -12.48
N GLU A 48 -17.95 -8.14 -11.93
CA GLU A 48 -19.17 -8.91 -12.18
C GLU A 48 -20.20 -7.95 -12.77
N GLY A 49 -20.41 -8.05 -14.09
CA GLY A 49 -21.21 -7.08 -14.83
C GLY A 49 -20.63 -5.65 -14.72
N PRO A 50 -21.42 -4.64 -14.35
CA PRO A 50 -20.95 -3.26 -14.25
C PRO A 50 -20.20 -2.94 -12.94
N PHE A 51 -20.16 -3.88 -11.98
CA PHE A 51 -19.61 -3.65 -10.64
C PHE A 51 -18.28 -4.38 -10.42
N LEU A 52 -17.44 -3.84 -9.52
CA LEU A 52 -16.26 -4.56 -9.06
C LEU A 52 -16.69 -5.79 -8.25
N SER A 53 -16.05 -6.93 -8.50
CA SER A 53 -16.30 -8.15 -7.73
C SER A 53 -15.77 -8.01 -6.31
N ILE A 54 -16.58 -8.45 -5.34
CA ILE A 54 -16.12 -8.63 -3.95
C ILE A 54 -15.39 -9.97 -3.88
N LEU A 55 -14.11 -9.93 -3.53
CA LEU A 55 -13.29 -11.14 -3.39
C LEU A 55 -12.85 -11.32 -1.93
N ASP A 56 -12.85 -12.57 -1.49
CA ASP A 56 -12.07 -12.97 -0.32
C ASP A 56 -10.57 -12.97 -0.66
N GLN A 57 -9.74 -13.19 0.35
CA GLN A 57 -8.29 -13.21 0.21
C GLN A 57 -7.82 -14.26 -0.81
N ASN A 58 -8.45 -15.43 -0.84
CA ASN A 58 -8.06 -16.51 -1.76
C ASN A 58 -8.37 -16.15 -3.21
N GLY A 59 -9.51 -15.52 -3.48
CA GLY A 59 -9.88 -15.00 -4.80
C GLY A 59 -8.90 -13.94 -5.27
N VAL A 60 -8.48 -13.03 -4.40
CA VAL A 60 -7.42 -12.06 -4.73
C VAL A 60 -6.10 -12.77 -5.07
N LEU A 61 -5.71 -13.79 -4.32
CA LEU A 61 -4.47 -14.55 -4.61
C LEU A 61 -4.55 -15.35 -5.91
N ALA A 62 -5.73 -15.84 -6.28
CA ALA A 62 -5.96 -16.47 -7.57
C ALA A 62 -5.70 -15.48 -8.71
N VAL A 63 -6.27 -14.27 -8.63
CA VAL A 63 -6.00 -13.19 -9.60
C VAL A 63 -4.51 -12.80 -9.62
N ALA A 64 -3.90 -12.70 -8.44
CA ALA A 64 -2.49 -12.34 -8.29
C ALA A 64 -1.55 -13.32 -8.99
N ARG A 65 -1.83 -14.63 -8.90
CA ARG A 65 -1.04 -15.71 -9.52
C ARG A 65 -1.18 -15.77 -11.04
N GLN A 66 -2.30 -15.29 -11.59
CA GLN A 66 -2.52 -15.21 -13.03
C GLN A 66 -1.71 -14.08 -13.70
N GLN A 67 -1.25 -13.08 -12.95
CA GLN A 67 -0.53 -11.95 -13.54
C GLN A 67 0.84 -12.36 -14.08
N THR A 68 1.12 -11.93 -15.30
CA THR A 68 2.47 -11.92 -15.88
C THR A 68 3.21 -10.66 -15.43
N GLY A 69 4.53 -10.74 -15.25
CA GLY A 69 5.33 -9.61 -14.74
C GLY A 69 4.93 -9.21 -13.33
N ARG A 70 5.30 -9.99 -12.32
CA ARG A 70 4.97 -9.77 -10.90
C ARG A 70 5.97 -8.83 -10.22
N ASP A 71 6.20 -7.65 -10.80
CA ASP A 71 7.21 -6.72 -10.29
C ASP A 71 6.70 -5.94 -9.07
N LEU A 72 5.47 -5.43 -9.12
CA LEU A 72 4.88 -4.61 -8.06
C LEU A 72 3.43 -5.01 -7.74
N ALA A 73 3.18 -5.32 -6.48
CA ALA A 73 1.84 -5.37 -5.90
C ALA A 73 1.60 -4.20 -4.96
N VAL A 74 0.38 -3.65 -4.99
CA VAL A 74 -0.06 -2.57 -4.12
C VAL A 74 -1.26 -3.03 -3.32
N VAL A 75 -1.18 -2.92 -2.00
CA VAL A 75 -2.29 -3.21 -1.09
C VAL A 75 -2.70 -1.93 -0.37
N VAL A 76 -3.90 -1.45 -0.66
CA VAL A 76 -4.48 -0.25 -0.08
C VAL A 76 -5.32 -0.64 1.13
N LEU A 77 -4.85 -0.34 2.34
CA LEU A 77 -5.56 -0.61 3.58
C LEU A 77 -6.64 0.46 3.80
N ILE A 78 -7.91 0.05 3.81
CA ILE A 78 -9.05 0.98 3.98
C ILE A 78 -9.40 1.13 5.47
N HIS A 79 -9.53 0.03 6.20
CA HIS A 79 -9.87 0.03 7.63
C HIS A 79 -8.88 -0.79 8.44
N TYR A 80 -8.45 -0.22 9.57
CA TYR A 80 -7.68 -0.89 10.62
C TYR A 80 -7.78 -0.05 11.89
N ALA A 81 -7.87 -0.70 13.05
CA ALA A 81 -8.09 -0.09 14.36
C ALA A 81 -6.84 0.63 14.90
N GLY A 82 -5.64 0.19 14.50
CA GLY A 82 -4.37 0.77 14.96
C GLY A 82 -3.16 0.17 14.27
N GLU A 83 -1.97 0.63 14.65
CA GLU A 83 -0.72 0.23 14.00
C GLU A 83 -0.43 -1.27 14.12
N ASN A 84 -0.75 -1.90 15.25
CA ASN A 84 -0.55 -3.35 15.43
C ASN A 84 -1.35 -4.16 14.40
N GLN A 85 -2.63 -3.81 14.18
CA GLN A 85 -3.45 -4.48 13.18
C GLN A 85 -2.94 -4.19 11.77
N ALA A 86 -2.55 -2.94 11.47
CA ALA A 86 -1.95 -2.61 10.18
C ALA A 86 -0.66 -3.40 9.94
N ASN A 87 0.20 -3.53 10.94
CA ASN A 87 1.45 -4.30 10.85
C ASN A 87 1.19 -5.78 10.61
N PHE A 88 0.23 -6.37 11.32
CA PHE A 88 -0.20 -7.75 11.10
C PHE A 88 -0.67 -7.97 9.64
N VAL A 89 -1.59 -7.14 9.16
CA VAL A 89 -2.12 -7.22 7.79
C VAL A 89 -1.01 -7.03 6.75
N LYS A 90 -0.12 -6.05 6.95
CA LYS A 90 1.03 -5.83 6.04
C LYS A 90 1.94 -7.04 5.99
N SER A 91 2.28 -7.64 7.12
CA SER A 91 3.13 -8.84 7.16
C SER A 91 2.46 -10.02 6.46
N LYS A 92 1.17 -10.26 6.73
CA LYS A 92 0.38 -11.32 6.08
C LYS A 92 0.39 -11.17 4.55
N TRP A 93 -0.04 -10.02 4.04
CA TRP A 93 -0.09 -9.78 2.59
C TRP A 93 1.27 -9.77 1.92
N ARG A 94 2.31 -9.27 2.60
CA ARG A 94 3.68 -9.33 2.09
C ARG A 94 4.09 -10.78 1.85
N ASN A 95 3.90 -11.66 2.84
CA ASN A 95 4.27 -13.06 2.71
C ASN A 95 3.51 -13.73 1.56
N LEU A 96 2.18 -13.60 1.53
CA LEU A 96 1.34 -14.22 0.50
C LEU A 96 1.69 -13.76 -0.92
N LEU A 97 1.96 -12.46 -1.10
CA LEU A 97 2.28 -11.91 -2.43
C LEU A 97 3.73 -12.23 -2.84
N THR A 98 4.67 -12.26 -1.90
CA THR A 98 6.03 -12.74 -2.17
C THR A 98 6.02 -14.22 -2.58
N GLU A 99 5.25 -15.07 -1.89
CA GLU A 99 5.04 -16.48 -2.26
C GLU A 99 4.37 -16.63 -3.63
N ALA A 100 3.49 -15.71 -3.99
CA ALA A 100 2.91 -15.63 -5.34
C ALA A 100 3.92 -15.11 -6.40
N GLY A 101 5.13 -14.73 -5.99
CA GLY A 101 6.23 -14.32 -6.88
C GLY A 101 6.33 -12.81 -7.11
N TYR A 102 5.69 -11.97 -6.30
CA TYR A 102 5.82 -10.52 -6.41
C TYR A 102 7.14 -10.03 -5.81
N ARG A 103 7.92 -9.28 -6.60
CA ARG A 103 9.24 -8.75 -6.17
C ARG A 103 9.13 -7.65 -5.14
N ARG A 104 8.08 -6.83 -5.23
CA ARG A 104 7.89 -5.67 -4.37
C ARG A 104 6.42 -5.54 -3.98
N VAL A 105 6.18 -5.33 -2.69
CA VAL A 105 4.84 -5.13 -2.13
C VAL A 105 4.80 -3.78 -1.42
N VAL A 106 3.90 -2.90 -1.86
CA VAL A 106 3.73 -1.55 -1.29
C VAL A 106 2.38 -1.44 -0.60
N PHE A 107 2.38 -0.87 0.59
CA PHE A 107 1.17 -0.69 1.40
C PHE A 107 0.78 0.78 1.45
N LEU A 108 -0.49 1.08 1.18
CA LEU A 108 -1.00 2.44 1.13
C LEU A 108 -2.12 2.65 2.15
N ARG A 109 -2.24 3.87 2.69
CA ARG A 109 -3.38 4.26 3.53
C ARG A 109 -4.52 4.78 2.65
N GLY A 110 -5.65 4.07 2.63
CA GLY A 110 -6.77 4.38 1.73
C GLY A 110 -8.01 5.00 2.35
N ARG A 111 -8.03 5.30 3.66
CA ARG A 111 -9.20 5.77 4.46
C ARG A 111 -10.34 6.44 3.69
N THR A 112 -10.06 7.51 2.94
CA THR A 112 -11.07 8.26 2.15
C THR A 112 -10.66 8.46 0.69
N GLY A 113 -9.46 8.04 0.31
CA GLY A 113 -8.91 8.34 -1.01
C GLY A 113 -9.38 7.34 -2.06
N MET A 114 -9.98 7.82 -3.16
CA MET A 114 -10.40 6.98 -4.28
C MET A 114 -9.27 6.73 -5.30
N ARG A 115 -8.37 7.70 -5.49
CA ARG A 115 -7.21 7.57 -6.38
C ARG A 115 -6.07 6.83 -5.68
N VAL A 116 -5.40 5.91 -6.38
CA VAL A 116 -4.28 5.11 -5.82
C VAL A 116 -2.99 5.95 -5.82
N ASN A 117 -2.69 6.63 -6.93
CA ASN A 117 -1.66 7.67 -6.93
C ASN A 117 -2.02 8.81 -5.95
N GLY A 118 -1.03 9.25 -5.18
CA GLY A 118 -1.15 10.27 -4.14
C GLY A 118 -1.48 9.72 -2.74
N LEU A 119 -1.84 8.44 -2.61
CA LEU A 119 -2.03 7.86 -1.28
C LEU A 119 -0.72 7.83 -0.49
N PRO A 120 -0.77 8.04 0.84
CA PRO A 120 0.41 7.91 1.68
C PRO A 120 0.88 6.45 1.72
N VAL A 121 2.17 6.24 1.49
CA VAL A 121 2.84 4.96 1.70
C VAL A 121 2.96 4.72 3.20
N LEU A 122 2.53 3.53 3.63
CA LEU A 122 2.71 3.07 5.00
C LEU A 122 4.12 2.51 5.14
N SER A 123 4.84 2.93 6.18
CA SER A 123 6.15 2.37 6.53
C SER A 123 6.03 0.85 6.68
N SER A 124 7.09 0.12 6.30
CA SER A 124 7.19 -1.29 6.63
C SER A 124 7.05 -1.48 8.15
N PRO A 125 6.43 -2.57 8.62
CA PRO A 125 6.52 -2.92 10.04
C PRO A 125 8.02 -3.03 10.38
N SER A 126 8.43 -2.28 11.40
CA SER A 126 9.75 -2.37 12.02
C SER A 126 9.92 -3.70 12.74
#